data_AF-A0A960YP02-F1
#
_entry.id   AF-A0A960YP02-F1
#
_cell.length_a   1.000
_cell.length_b   1.000
_cell.length_c   1.000
_cell.angle_alpha   90.00
_cell.angle_beta   90.00
_cell.angle_gamma   90.00
#
_symmetry.space_group_name_H-M   'P 1'
#
loop_
_entity.id
_entity.type
_entity.pdbx_description
1 polymer ?
#
loop_
_entity_poly.entity_id
_entity_poly.type
_entity_poly.pdbx_seq_one_letter_code
_entity_poly.pdbx_strand_id
1 'polypeptide(L)'
;PVHENVSIQGGVNINLDINPSMAVGGIYINDLDIQVNTGNCSNPESPACKRLRIEKLNLNLPIRHNMAMKDPVRLSDTSSGLALTDTGFRSEPNFSVRFVASSHTPGGTYKPESYFYLGSLDANKGFGMSARVDYRRNVFMIDWLDARIYKPRDPDTGELWVSDGTIQGKRIFFNAADLAPANMEYAGFLQIHNLNLAPFFPDSDSSFDGIVSGDLSVTGRDLSDFIRNTNMRLSIYRISEEFTGFAGRLLIPNDVIAFAVNNTLEIPAIQVELKGGLIYTSVKVKRPSLLSLSLVVRPSEEEIRQERIPLAEFLERARTESTRFAREAGSGQE
;
A
#
# COMPACT_ATOMS: atom_id res chain seq x y z
N PRO A 1 -28.68 21.15 -1.59
CA PRO A 1 -27.55 21.42 -2.51
C PRO A 1 -26.24 20.92 -1.90
N VAL A 2 -25.65 19.88 -2.48
CA VAL A 2 -24.31 19.39 -2.12
C VAL A 2 -23.32 20.30 -2.84
N HIS A 3 -22.64 21.19 -2.11
CA HIS A 3 -21.57 21.99 -2.70
C HIS A 3 -20.26 21.23 -2.55
N GLU A 4 -19.84 20.56 -3.62
CA GLU A 4 -18.46 20.09 -3.72
C GLU A 4 -17.57 21.30 -3.98
N ASN A 5 -16.78 21.68 -2.99
CA ASN A 5 -15.86 22.81 -3.10
C ASN A 5 -14.46 22.27 -3.29
N VAL A 6 -13.88 22.55 -4.46
CA VAL A 6 -12.51 22.21 -4.80
C VAL A 6 -11.70 23.51 -4.82
N SER A 7 -10.60 23.54 -4.05
CA SER A 7 -9.60 24.60 -4.08
C SER A 7 -8.29 24.03 -4.61
N ILE A 8 -7.71 24.71 -5.59
CA ILE A 8 -6.44 24.33 -6.22
C ILE A 8 -5.56 25.57 -6.24
N GLN A 9 -4.36 25.45 -5.69
CA GLN A 9 -3.36 26.52 -5.68
C GLN A 9 -2.02 25.95 -6.12
N GLY A 10 -1.33 26.62 -7.04
CA GLY A 10 -0.03 26.17 -7.58
C GLY A 10 -0.05 26.04 -9.10
N GLY A 11 1.00 25.44 -9.65
CA GLY A 11 1.19 25.33 -11.11
C GLY A 11 1.18 23.90 -11.60
N VAL A 12 0.36 23.62 -12.61
CA VAL A 12 0.43 22.40 -13.42
C VAL A 12 0.69 22.80 -14.86
N ASN A 13 1.79 22.31 -15.44
CA ASN A 13 2.12 22.48 -16.84
C ASN A 13 2.25 21.10 -17.49
N ILE A 14 1.47 20.89 -18.54
CA ILE A 14 1.61 19.73 -19.41
C ILE A 14 1.91 20.28 -20.80
N ASN A 15 3.08 19.95 -21.32
CA ASN A 15 3.44 20.24 -22.70
C ASN A 15 3.69 18.91 -23.39
N LEU A 16 2.93 18.61 -24.43
CA LEU A 16 3.11 17.39 -25.21
C LEU A 16 2.99 17.75 -26.69
N ASP A 17 4.04 17.48 -27.43
CA ASP A 17 4.05 17.48 -28.89
C ASP A 17 3.92 16.02 -29.35
N ILE A 18 2.85 15.73 -30.09
CA ILE A 18 2.50 14.37 -30.51
C ILE A 18 2.46 14.33 -32.03
N ASN A 19 3.28 13.45 -32.59
CA ASN A 19 3.27 13.12 -34.01
C ASN A 19 3.23 11.59 -34.20
N PRO A 20 3.03 11.08 -35.42
CA PRO A 20 2.91 9.63 -35.67
C PRO A 20 4.13 8.79 -35.24
N SER A 21 5.30 9.39 -35.05
CA SER A 21 6.52 8.69 -34.65
C SER A 21 6.82 8.79 -33.16
N MET A 22 6.55 9.95 -32.54
CA MET A 22 6.89 10.21 -31.15
C MET A 22 5.90 11.16 -30.47
N ALA A 23 5.74 10.98 -29.16
CA ALA A 23 5.21 11.98 -28.24
C ALA A 23 6.35 12.49 -27.34
N VAL A 24 6.59 13.80 -27.32
CA VAL A 24 7.69 14.42 -26.57
C VAL A 24 7.17 15.60 -25.77
N GLY A 25 7.68 15.77 -24.56
CA GLY A 25 7.36 16.91 -23.72
C GLY A 25 7.53 16.57 -22.24
N GLY A 26 6.55 16.89 -21.41
CA GLY A 26 6.59 16.54 -20.00
C GLY A 26 5.39 17.00 -19.19
N ILE A 27 5.41 16.59 -17.92
CA ILE A 27 4.49 17.02 -16.87
C ILE A 27 5.33 17.68 -15.79
N TYR A 28 5.02 18.95 -15.52
CA TYR A 28 5.70 19.75 -14.52
C TYR A 28 4.66 20.28 -13.54
N ILE A 29 4.83 19.94 -12.27
CA ILE A 29 3.99 20.41 -11.18
C ILE A 29 4.90 21.11 -10.18
N ASN A 30 4.54 22.33 -9.80
CA ASN A 30 5.28 23.13 -8.84
C ASN A 30 4.34 23.65 -7.75
N ASP A 31 4.66 23.30 -6.50
CA ASP A 31 3.98 23.72 -5.29
C ASP A 31 2.45 23.63 -5.37
N LEU A 32 1.96 22.50 -5.91
CA LEU A 32 0.53 22.26 -6.04
C LEU A 32 -0.07 21.83 -4.70
N ASP A 33 -0.99 22.64 -4.22
CA ASP A 33 -1.86 22.42 -3.07
C ASP A 33 -3.28 22.13 -3.59
N ILE A 34 -3.87 21.01 -3.14
CA ILE A 34 -5.22 20.60 -3.51
C ILE A 34 -6.03 20.41 -2.23
N GLN A 35 -7.19 21.05 -2.16
CA GLN A 35 -8.17 20.79 -1.13
C GLN A 35 -9.52 20.43 -1.76
N VAL A 36 -10.04 19.26 -1.43
CA VAL A 36 -11.36 18.80 -1.87
C VAL A 36 -12.26 18.71 -0.66
N ASN A 37 -13.39 19.40 -0.69
CA ASN A 37 -14.44 19.29 0.32
C ASN A 37 -15.70 18.72 -0.34
N THR A 38 -16.12 17.53 0.06
CA THR A 38 -17.38 16.91 -0.40
C THR A 38 -18.47 17.06 0.67
N GLY A 39 -19.72 17.17 0.24
CA GLY A 39 -20.88 17.16 1.14
C GLY A 39 -21.25 18.52 1.74
N ASN A 40 -22.36 18.55 2.47
CA ASN A 40 -22.70 19.70 3.31
C ASN A 40 -21.95 19.60 4.64
N CYS A 41 -20.86 20.36 4.77
CA CYS A 41 -20.02 20.42 5.96
C CYS A 41 -20.56 21.30 7.10
N SER A 42 -21.88 21.58 7.14
CA SER A 42 -22.51 22.20 8.31
C SER A 42 -22.35 21.36 9.58
N ASN A 43 -22.38 20.02 9.46
CA ASN A 43 -21.97 19.10 10.51
C ASN A 43 -20.63 18.43 10.10
N PRO A 44 -19.50 18.80 10.73
CA PRO A 44 -18.19 18.26 10.37
C PRO A 44 -18.02 16.76 10.71
N GLU A 45 -18.82 16.22 11.62
CA GLU A 45 -18.79 14.81 12.04
C GLU A 45 -19.56 13.90 11.09
N SER A 46 -20.35 14.46 10.17
CA SER A 46 -21.11 13.67 9.21
C SER A 46 -20.16 12.92 8.27
N PRO A 47 -20.36 11.61 8.04
CA PRO A 47 -19.59 10.85 7.04
C PRO A 47 -19.67 11.43 5.63
N ALA A 48 -20.69 12.26 5.36
CA ALA A 48 -20.86 12.96 4.10
C ALA A 48 -19.90 14.17 3.93
N CYS A 49 -19.41 14.76 5.01
CA CYS A 49 -18.47 15.89 4.99
C CYS A 49 -17.02 15.40 4.96
N LYS A 50 -16.42 15.22 3.78
CA LYS A 50 -15.00 14.82 3.70
C LYS A 50 -14.16 15.97 3.19
N ARG A 51 -13.15 16.35 3.97
CA ARG A 51 -12.10 17.28 3.55
C ARG A 51 -10.85 16.47 3.26
N LEU A 52 -10.31 16.54 2.06
CA LEU A 52 -9.03 15.97 1.68
C LEU A 52 -8.09 17.12 1.36
N ARG A 53 -6.85 17.04 1.83
CA ARG A 53 -5.81 18.05 1.64
C ARG A 53 -4.52 17.39 1.22
N ILE A 54 -3.95 17.88 0.13
CA ILE A 54 -2.64 17.52 -0.39
C ILE A 54 -1.85 18.83 -0.46
N GLU A 55 -0.66 18.87 0.16
CA GLU A 55 0.17 20.08 0.11
C GLU A 55 1.55 19.81 -0.48
N LYS A 56 2.03 20.80 -1.25
CA LYS A 56 3.35 20.87 -1.88
C LYS A 56 3.64 19.65 -2.73
N LEU A 57 2.72 19.33 -3.63
CA LEU A 57 2.96 18.35 -4.68
C LEU A 57 3.87 18.97 -5.73
N ASN A 58 4.98 18.29 -6.01
CA ASN A 58 5.94 18.66 -7.03
C ASN A 58 6.22 17.45 -7.93
N LEU A 59 6.35 17.70 -9.23
CA LEU A 59 6.70 16.70 -10.22
C LEU A 59 7.50 17.35 -11.35
N ASN A 60 8.56 16.71 -11.78
CA ASN A 60 9.27 17.04 -13.01
C ASN A 60 9.50 15.75 -13.79
N LEU A 61 8.59 15.45 -14.72
CA LEU A 61 8.59 14.23 -15.51
C LEU A 61 8.69 14.57 -17.00
N PRO A 62 9.90 14.57 -17.58
CA PRO A 62 10.04 14.61 -19.03
C PRO A 62 9.47 13.33 -19.64
N ILE A 63 8.76 13.46 -20.75
CA ILE A 63 8.12 12.36 -21.47
C ILE A 63 8.73 12.28 -22.86
N ARG A 64 9.20 11.08 -23.22
CA ARG A 64 9.53 10.70 -24.59
C ARG A 64 9.01 9.30 -24.88
N HIS A 65 7.93 9.24 -25.64
CA HIS A 65 7.29 8.02 -26.09
C HIS A 65 7.51 7.82 -27.58
N ASN A 66 7.92 6.63 -28.00
CA ASN A 66 8.04 6.21 -29.39
C ASN A 66 6.75 5.50 -29.81
N MET A 67 5.93 6.17 -30.61
CA MET A 67 4.67 5.64 -31.13
C MET A 67 4.86 4.56 -32.20
N ALA A 68 6.05 4.50 -32.81
CA ALA A 68 6.41 3.55 -33.87
C ALA A 68 7.22 2.36 -33.35
N MET A 69 7.18 2.07 -32.05
CA MET A 69 7.86 0.91 -31.45
C MET A 69 7.20 -0.38 -31.95
N LYS A 70 8.01 -1.31 -32.49
CA LYS A 70 7.54 -2.61 -32.96
C LYS A 70 7.89 -3.75 -32.01
N ASP A 71 9.07 -3.67 -31.39
CA ASP A 71 9.63 -4.71 -30.54
C ASP A 71 9.92 -4.15 -29.13
N PRO A 72 8.92 -4.08 -28.24
CA PRO A 72 9.13 -3.63 -26.88
C PRO A 72 10.05 -4.60 -26.13
N VAL A 73 11.11 -4.07 -25.50
CA VAL A 73 12.02 -4.87 -24.68
C VAL A 73 11.28 -5.37 -23.45
N ARG A 74 11.28 -6.68 -23.21
CA ARG A 74 10.75 -7.27 -21.98
C ARG A 74 11.76 -7.10 -20.86
N LEU A 75 11.47 -6.23 -19.91
CA LEU A 75 12.37 -5.89 -18.82
C LEU A 75 12.41 -6.97 -17.75
N SER A 76 11.30 -7.66 -17.48
CA SER A 76 11.28 -8.73 -16.46
C SER A 76 12.08 -9.97 -16.87
N ASP A 77 12.43 -10.13 -18.16
CA ASP A 77 13.28 -11.22 -18.67
C ASP A 77 14.78 -10.87 -18.70
N THR A 78 15.16 -9.61 -18.44
CA THR A 78 16.55 -9.18 -18.58
C THR A 78 17.28 -9.16 -17.24
N SER A 79 18.48 -9.74 -17.17
CA SER A 79 19.41 -9.58 -16.04
C SER A 79 19.75 -8.10 -15.79
N SER A 80 19.70 -7.29 -16.86
CA SER A 80 19.88 -5.83 -16.85
C SER A 80 18.63 -5.02 -16.48
N GLY A 81 17.43 -5.62 -16.50
CA GLY A 81 16.19 -4.99 -16.02
C GLY A 81 16.22 -4.72 -14.51
N LEU A 82 17.18 -5.34 -13.83
CA LEU A 82 17.55 -5.17 -12.42
C LEU A 82 18.96 -4.56 -12.23
N ALA A 83 19.79 -4.50 -13.28
CA ALA A 83 21.13 -3.90 -13.23
C ALA A 83 21.10 -2.40 -13.51
N LEU A 84 20.27 -1.67 -12.77
CA LEU A 84 20.51 -0.26 -12.53
C LEU A 84 21.60 -0.22 -11.47
N THR A 85 22.75 0.33 -11.86
CA THR A 85 23.94 0.46 -11.02
C THR A 85 23.59 0.85 -9.60
N ASP A 86 23.68 -0.10 -8.67
CA ASP A 86 23.61 0.13 -7.23
C ASP A 86 24.91 0.82 -6.81
N THR A 87 25.13 2.05 -7.29
CA THR A 87 26.30 2.86 -6.94
C THR A 87 26.19 3.42 -5.53
N GLY A 88 25.14 3.07 -4.78
CA GLY A 88 24.82 3.65 -3.47
C GLY A 88 24.37 5.11 -3.53
N PHE A 89 24.38 5.74 -4.71
CA PHE A 89 23.97 7.14 -4.88
C PHE A 89 22.49 7.23 -5.21
N ARG A 90 21.72 7.69 -4.22
CA ARG A 90 20.32 8.06 -4.38
C ARG A 90 20.23 9.42 -5.06
N SER A 91 19.86 9.45 -6.34
CA SER A 91 19.61 10.71 -7.06
C SER A 91 18.51 11.53 -6.37
N GLU A 92 18.54 12.85 -6.50
CA GLU A 92 17.51 13.72 -5.94
C GLU A 92 16.10 13.38 -6.45
N PRO A 93 15.06 13.51 -5.60
CA PRO A 93 13.69 13.32 -6.02
C PRO A 93 13.28 14.37 -7.05
N ASN A 94 12.62 13.92 -8.10
CA ASN A 94 11.87 14.78 -9.02
C ASN A 94 10.35 14.66 -8.83
N PHE A 95 9.94 13.91 -7.81
CA PHE A 95 8.57 13.85 -7.33
C PHE A 95 8.57 13.96 -5.81
N SER A 96 7.70 14.81 -5.27
CA SER A 96 7.50 14.92 -3.82
C SER A 96 6.09 15.36 -3.48
N VAL A 97 5.62 14.95 -2.30
CA VAL A 97 4.44 15.49 -1.63
C VAL A 97 4.83 15.74 -0.19
N ARG A 98 4.54 16.94 0.35
CA ARG A 98 4.87 17.24 1.74
C ARG A 98 3.99 16.46 2.70
N PHE A 99 2.68 16.53 2.53
CA PHE A 99 1.77 15.69 3.30
C PHE A 99 0.41 15.53 2.62
N VAL A 100 -0.33 14.51 3.07
CA VAL A 100 -1.71 14.22 2.68
C VAL A 100 -2.51 13.98 3.95
N ALA A 101 -3.63 14.68 4.11
CA ALA A 101 -4.48 14.56 5.28
C ALA A 101 -5.97 14.64 4.92
N SER A 102 -6.83 14.08 5.76
CA SER A 102 -8.28 14.22 5.65
C SER A 102 -8.94 14.49 6.99
N SER A 103 -10.13 15.08 7.01
CA SER A 103 -10.95 15.16 8.22
C SER A 103 -11.47 13.80 8.70
N HIS A 104 -11.38 12.75 7.88
CA HIS A 104 -11.90 11.42 8.19
C HIS A 104 -10.85 10.33 7.95
N THR A 105 -10.92 9.28 8.77
CA THR A 105 -10.22 8.02 8.53
C THR A 105 -10.77 7.32 7.28
N PRO A 106 -10.05 6.32 6.73
CA PRO A 106 -10.58 5.47 5.66
C PRO A 106 -11.91 4.78 6.00
N GLY A 107 -12.10 4.41 7.27
CA GLY A 107 -13.35 3.83 7.78
C GLY A 107 -14.52 4.81 7.84
N GLY A 108 -14.27 6.11 7.66
CA GLY A 108 -15.31 7.14 7.71
C GLY A 108 -15.53 7.76 9.09
N THR A 109 -14.70 7.43 10.08
CA THR A 109 -14.71 8.07 11.41
C THR A 109 -14.07 9.45 11.33
N TYR A 110 -14.76 10.47 11.85
CA TYR A 110 -14.25 11.84 11.94
C TYR A 110 -13.04 11.94 12.89
N LYS A 111 -12.05 12.76 12.52
CA LYS A 111 -10.87 13.06 13.34
C LYS A 111 -10.72 14.59 13.46
N PRO A 112 -10.93 15.17 14.66
CA PRO A 112 -10.85 16.63 14.87
C PRO A 112 -9.53 17.25 14.44
N GLU A 113 -8.41 16.57 14.72
CA GLU A 113 -7.06 17.01 14.36
C GLU A 113 -6.64 16.65 12.93
N SER A 114 -7.58 16.16 12.11
CA SER A 114 -7.33 15.47 10.85
C SER A 114 -6.58 14.13 11.01
N TYR A 115 -6.84 13.26 10.05
CA TYR A 115 -6.15 12.02 9.80
C TYR A 115 -5.02 12.24 8.79
N PHE A 116 -3.79 11.90 9.15
CA PHE A 116 -2.62 12.04 8.30
C PHE A 116 -2.34 10.73 7.58
N TYR A 117 -2.48 10.75 6.25
CA TYR A 117 -2.15 9.60 5.40
C TYR A 117 -0.65 9.52 5.15
N LEU A 118 -0.01 10.67 4.94
CA LEU A 118 1.40 10.79 4.56
C LEU A 118 1.95 12.09 5.11
N GLY A 119 3.20 12.06 5.56
CA GLY A 119 3.95 13.25 5.95
C GLY A 119 3.50 13.92 7.24
N SER A 120 3.98 15.14 7.42
CA SER A 120 3.79 15.95 8.61
C SER A 120 3.60 17.41 8.21
N LEU A 121 2.95 18.19 9.08
CA LEU A 121 2.91 19.65 8.95
C LEU A 121 4.24 20.32 9.31
N ASP A 122 5.11 19.63 10.07
CA ASP A 122 6.45 20.10 10.40
C ASP A 122 7.40 19.93 9.21
N ALA A 123 7.84 21.06 8.66
CA ALA A 123 8.77 21.11 7.53
C ALA A 123 10.11 20.41 7.82
N ASN A 124 10.53 20.32 9.10
CA ASN A 124 11.78 19.67 9.49
C ASN A 124 11.74 18.15 9.33
N LYS A 125 10.55 17.54 9.25
CA LYS A 125 10.38 16.09 9.03
C LYS A 125 10.53 15.69 7.55
N GLY A 126 10.64 16.68 6.66
CA GLY A 126 10.83 16.50 5.22
C GLY A 126 9.54 16.13 4.46
N PHE A 127 9.69 15.51 3.30
CA PHE A 127 8.56 15.09 2.48
C PHE A 127 7.86 13.84 3.06
N GLY A 128 6.53 13.84 3.06
CA GLY A 128 5.72 12.68 3.34
C GLY A 128 5.81 11.61 2.26
N MET A 129 6.05 12.01 1.01
CA MET A 129 6.39 11.10 -0.07
C MET A 129 7.43 11.73 -0.97
N SER A 130 8.41 10.95 -1.40
CA SER A 130 9.42 11.36 -2.37
C SER A 130 9.77 10.20 -3.27
N ALA A 131 10.04 10.48 -4.54
CA ALA A 131 10.47 9.45 -5.48
C ALA A 131 11.40 10.02 -6.55
N ARG A 132 12.21 9.13 -7.12
CA ARG A 132 12.85 9.35 -8.41
C ARG A 132 12.07 8.60 -9.48
N VAL A 133 11.46 9.35 -10.39
CA VAL A 133 10.68 8.82 -11.51
C VAL A 133 11.30 9.21 -12.85
N ASP A 134 11.23 8.33 -13.84
CA ASP A 134 11.72 8.60 -15.20
C ASP A 134 10.77 8.00 -16.22
N TYR A 135 10.61 8.65 -17.37
CA TYR A 135 9.89 8.08 -18.51
C TYR A 135 10.78 8.08 -19.74
N ARG A 136 11.30 6.90 -20.10
CA ARG A 136 12.17 6.74 -21.26
C ARG A 136 11.96 5.41 -21.94
N ARG A 137 12.11 5.40 -23.27
CA ARG A 137 11.96 4.19 -24.11
C ARG A 137 10.62 3.49 -23.86
N ASN A 138 9.56 4.27 -23.67
CA ASN A 138 8.20 3.83 -23.38
C ASN A 138 8.03 3.16 -22.01
N VAL A 139 9.01 3.29 -21.12
CA VAL A 139 8.98 2.72 -19.77
C VAL A 139 8.93 3.85 -18.76
N PHE A 140 7.88 3.83 -17.93
CA PHE A 140 7.84 4.58 -16.69
C PHE A 140 8.58 3.79 -15.62
N MET A 141 9.58 4.41 -14.99
CA MET A 141 10.40 3.82 -13.95
C MET A 141 10.25 4.64 -12.67
N ILE A 142 10.21 3.96 -11.53
CA ILE A 142 10.46 4.53 -10.22
C ILE A 142 11.69 3.81 -9.66
N ASP A 143 12.82 4.51 -9.65
CA ASP A 143 14.09 3.95 -9.18
C ASP A 143 14.02 3.66 -7.68
N TRP A 144 13.51 4.65 -6.94
CA TRP A 144 13.19 4.55 -5.53
C TRP A 144 11.97 5.41 -5.18
N LEU A 145 11.22 4.97 -4.17
CA LEU A 145 10.09 5.67 -3.55
C LEU A 145 10.26 5.58 -2.04
N ASP A 146 10.08 6.68 -1.32
CA ASP A 146 9.91 6.67 0.13
C ASP A 146 8.62 7.39 0.48
N ALA A 147 7.74 6.72 1.20
CA ALA A 147 6.58 7.29 1.85
C ALA A 147 6.73 7.15 3.37
N ARG A 148 6.49 8.25 4.10
CA ARG A 148 6.61 8.35 5.55
C ARG A 148 5.27 8.73 6.12
N ILE A 149 4.85 8.03 7.16
CA ILE A 149 3.56 8.24 7.81
C ILE A 149 3.86 8.77 9.21
N TYR A 150 3.08 9.75 9.67
CA TYR A 150 3.25 10.36 10.99
C TYR A 150 1.90 10.49 11.69
N LYS A 151 1.95 10.44 13.03
CA LYS A 151 0.84 10.76 13.93
C LYS A 151 1.08 12.10 14.61
N PRO A 152 0.06 12.99 14.70
CA PRO A 152 0.24 14.39 15.10
C PRO A 152 0.72 14.59 16.54
N ARG A 153 0.44 13.66 17.46
CA ARG A 153 0.85 13.79 18.86
C ARG A 153 1.00 12.43 19.53
N ASP A 154 2.10 12.27 20.24
CA ASP A 154 2.28 11.19 21.21
C ASP A 154 2.02 11.74 22.63
N PRO A 155 1.00 11.21 23.35
CA PRO A 155 0.67 11.66 24.69
C PRO A 155 1.73 11.31 25.73
N ASP A 156 2.56 10.29 25.48
CA ASP A 156 3.55 9.75 26.43
C ASP A 156 4.90 10.46 26.30
N THR A 157 5.32 10.77 25.07
CA THR A 157 6.60 11.48 24.82
C THR A 157 6.45 12.99 24.68
N GLY A 158 5.22 13.48 24.44
CA GLY A 158 4.96 14.89 24.15
C GLY A 158 5.48 15.36 22.78
N GLU A 159 6.01 14.46 21.95
CA GLU A 159 6.47 14.78 20.61
C GLU A 159 5.28 15.11 19.70
N LEU A 160 5.41 16.23 18.97
CA LEU A 160 4.54 16.58 17.87
C LEU A 160 5.09 15.87 16.63
N TRP A 161 4.31 15.00 16.00
CA TRP A 161 4.69 14.19 14.82
C TRP A 161 5.64 13.02 15.09
N VAL A 162 5.09 11.93 15.62
CA VAL A 162 5.80 10.64 15.76
C VAL A 162 5.66 9.82 14.49
N SER A 163 6.76 9.20 14.05
CA SER A 163 6.77 8.34 12.88
C SER A 163 5.90 7.10 13.11
N ASP A 164 5.03 6.81 12.16
CA ASP A 164 4.01 5.75 12.22
C ASP A 164 4.17 4.75 11.06
N GLY A 165 5.42 4.53 10.68
CA GLY A 165 5.81 3.60 9.63
C GLY A 165 6.28 4.27 8.34
N THR A 166 6.91 3.45 7.51
CA THR A 166 7.44 3.86 6.20
C THR A 166 7.16 2.80 5.16
N ILE A 167 6.96 3.24 3.92
CA ILE A 167 6.84 2.38 2.75
C ILE A 167 7.94 2.77 1.79
N GLN A 168 8.81 1.83 1.44
CA GLN A 168 9.90 2.03 0.50
C GLN A 168 9.63 1.22 -0.76
N GLY A 169 9.71 1.86 -1.93
CA GLY A 169 9.63 1.20 -3.22
C GLY A 169 10.98 1.15 -3.89
N LYS A 170 11.29 0.04 -4.55
CA LYS A 170 12.48 -0.11 -5.39
C LYS A 170 12.10 -0.77 -6.69
N ARG A 171 12.70 -0.30 -7.79
CA ARG A 171 12.66 -0.97 -9.09
C ARG A 171 11.21 -1.21 -9.58
N ILE A 172 10.36 -0.20 -9.42
CA ILE A 172 8.99 -0.25 -9.93
C ILE A 172 9.03 0.24 -11.36
N PHE A 173 8.39 -0.47 -12.27
CA PHE A 173 8.30 -0.04 -13.65
C PHE A 173 6.97 -0.42 -14.29
N PHE A 174 6.64 0.35 -15.31
CA PHE A 174 5.54 0.12 -16.23
C PHE A 174 6.03 0.37 -17.65
N ASN A 175 6.23 -0.69 -18.40
CA ASN A 175 6.54 -0.66 -19.82
C ASN A 175 5.24 -0.53 -20.60
N ALA A 176 5.01 0.66 -21.14
CA ALA A 176 3.84 0.98 -21.95
C ALA A 176 3.95 0.43 -23.39
N ALA A 177 5.11 -0.11 -23.79
CA ALA A 177 5.33 -0.71 -25.09
C ALA A 177 4.82 0.16 -26.25
N ASP A 178 4.08 -0.40 -27.20
CA ASP A 178 3.41 0.26 -28.31
C ASP A 178 1.99 0.74 -27.96
N LEU A 179 1.68 0.87 -26.67
CA LEU A 179 0.36 1.16 -26.12
C LEU A 179 -0.70 0.06 -26.35
N ALA A 180 -0.32 -1.11 -26.89
CA ALA A 180 -1.20 -2.27 -26.93
C ALA A 180 -1.12 -3.01 -25.58
N PRO A 181 -2.25 -3.24 -24.87
CA PRO A 181 -2.25 -3.90 -23.57
C PRO A 181 -1.52 -5.25 -23.56
N ALA A 182 -1.63 -6.02 -24.65
CA ALA A 182 -0.99 -7.32 -24.81
C ALA A 182 0.55 -7.29 -24.76
N ASN A 183 1.15 -6.14 -25.07
CA ASN A 183 2.58 -5.94 -25.11
C ASN A 183 3.13 -5.22 -23.87
N MET A 184 2.26 -4.75 -22.98
CA MET A 184 2.66 -4.03 -21.77
C MET A 184 3.19 -4.98 -20.69
N GLU A 185 4.01 -4.43 -19.81
CA GLU A 185 4.64 -5.17 -18.72
C GLU A 185 4.84 -4.26 -17.51
N TYR A 186 4.78 -4.83 -16.31
CA TYR A 186 5.01 -4.10 -15.08
C TYR A 186 5.67 -5.00 -14.05
N ALA A 187 6.45 -4.38 -13.18
CA ALA A 187 6.90 -5.02 -11.97
C ALA A 187 7.13 -3.97 -10.89
N GLY A 188 7.22 -4.43 -9.65
CA GLY A 188 7.59 -3.56 -8.55
C GLY A 188 7.82 -4.32 -7.27
N PHE A 189 8.60 -3.70 -6.40
CA PHE A 189 8.85 -4.19 -5.06
C PHE A 189 8.64 -3.06 -4.07
N LEU A 190 7.83 -3.33 -3.04
CA LEU A 190 7.57 -2.45 -1.93
C LEU A 190 7.97 -3.14 -0.62
N GLN A 191 8.56 -2.39 0.29
CA GLN A 191 8.85 -2.79 1.66
C GLN A 191 8.06 -1.90 2.59
N ILE A 192 7.37 -2.50 3.54
CA ILE A 192 6.58 -1.83 4.56
C ILE A 192 7.32 -2.06 5.88
N HIS A 193 7.67 -0.98 6.56
CA HIS A 193 8.37 -1.03 7.84
C HIS A 193 7.55 -0.36 8.92
N ASN A 194 7.22 -1.16 9.95
CA ASN A 194 6.55 -0.75 11.17
C ASN A 194 5.31 0.12 10.93
N LEU A 195 4.49 -0.22 9.92
CA LEU A 195 3.27 0.51 9.63
C LEU A 195 2.22 0.18 10.67
N ASN A 196 1.74 1.16 11.41
CA ASN A 196 0.65 0.95 12.35
C ASN A 196 -0.69 1.02 11.61
N LEU A 197 -1.44 -0.08 11.64
CA LEU A 197 -2.75 -0.17 11.01
C LEU A 197 -3.91 0.34 11.90
N ALA A 198 -3.68 0.65 13.18
CA ALA A 198 -4.71 1.16 14.10
C ALA A 198 -5.58 2.27 13.49
N PRO A 199 -4.99 3.26 12.79
CA PRO A 199 -5.77 4.37 12.28
C PRO A 199 -6.75 3.95 11.16
N PHE A 200 -6.54 2.79 10.51
CA PHE A 200 -7.43 2.20 9.51
C PHE A 200 -8.56 1.36 10.11
N PHE A 201 -8.49 1.04 11.41
CA PHE A 201 -9.51 0.32 12.17
C PHE A 201 -9.95 1.14 13.40
N PRO A 202 -10.47 2.37 13.19
CA PRO A 202 -10.70 3.34 14.27
C PRO A 202 -11.77 2.94 15.29
N ASP A 203 -12.64 1.99 14.95
CA ASP A 203 -13.72 1.50 15.80
C ASP A 203 -13.30 0.29 16.65
N SER A 204 -11.99 -0.05 16.67
CA SER A 204 -11.48 -1.12 17.53
C SER A 204 -11.13 -0.63 18.93
N ASP A 205 -11.81 -1.14 19.97
CA ASP A 205 -11.48 -0.87 21.36
C ASP A 205 -10.18 -1.55 21.81
N SER A 206 -9.50 -0.87 22.75
CA SER A 206 -8.24 -1.19 23.44
C SER A 206 -6.98 -1.13 22.58
N SER A 207 -6.00 -0.34 23.05
CA SER A 207 -4.55 -0.36 22.76
C SER A 207 -4.06 -1.20 21.57
N PHE A 208 -4.60 -0.98 20.37
CA PHE A 208 -4.26 -1.77 19.19
C PHE A 208 -2.89 -1.33 18.67
N ASP A 209 -1.85 -2.13 18.93
CA ASP A 209 -0.52 -1.92 18.37
C ASP A 209 -0.40 -2.61 17.01
N GLY A 210 -1.19 -2.18 16.02
CA GLY A 210 -1.34 -2.85 14.71
C GLY A 210 -0.13 -2.79 13.78
N ILE A 211 1.08 -2.97 14.29
CA ILE A 211 2.32 -2.85 13.54
C ILE A 211 2.46 -4.02 12.57
N VAL A 212 2.53 -3.69 11.29
CA VAL A 212 2.81 -4.61 10.20
C VAL A 212 4.13 -4.24 9.52
N SER A 213 4.97 -5.25 9.29
CA SER A 213 6.12 -5.13 8.39
C SER A 213 6.12 -6.30 7.41
N GLY A 214 6.43 -5.99 6.16
CA GLY A 214 6.34 -6.96 5.08
C GLY A 214 6.87 -6.44 3.77
N ASP A 215 6.97 -7.35 2.82
CA ASP A 215 7.38 -7.06 1.46
C ASP A 215 6.25 -7.43 0.49
N LEU A 216 6.04 -6.60 -0.53
CA LEU A 216 5.12 -6.85 -1.63
C LEU A 216 5.92 -6.82 -2.94
N SER A 217 5.91 -7.92 -3.67
CA SER A 217 6.39 -7.95 -5.06
C SER A 217 5.21 -8.16 -6.00
N VAL A 218 5.20 -7.42 -7.10
CA VAL A 218 4.26 -7.59 -8.21
C VAL A 218 5.04 -7.71 -9.50
N THR A 219 4.62 -8.60 -10.38
CA THR A 219 5.13 -8.73 -11.75
C THR A 219 3.97 -9.10 -12.65
N GLY A 220 3.96 -8.62 -13.86
CA GLY A 220 2.98 -9.04 -14.85
C GLY A 220 3.35 -8.60 -16.24
N ARG A 221 2.75 -9.27 -17.21
CA ARG A 221 2.86 -9.02 -18.65
C ARG A 221 1.46 -9.03 -19.21
N ASP A 222 1.23 -8.46 -20.37
CA ASP A 222 -0.06 -8.54 -21.05
C ASP A 222 -1.24 -8.09 -20.15
N LEU A 223 -1.52 -6.78 -20.21
CA LEU A 223 -2.63 -6.18 -19.50
C LEU A 223 -4.01 -6.49 -20.09
N SER A 224 -4.11 -7.27 -21.17
CA SER A 224 -5.42 -7.67 -21.72
C SER A 224 -6.20 -8.60 -20.77
N ASP A 225 -5.49 -9.40 -19.97
CA ASP A 225 -6.05 -10.15 -18.83
C ASP A 225 -5.15 -9.97 -17.60
N PHE A 226 -5.25 -8.77 -17.01
CA PHE A 226 -4.46 -8.37 -15.84
C PHE A 226 -4.48 -9.42 -14.71
N ILE A 227 -5.63 -10.00 -14.39
CA ILE A 227 -5.75 -10.92 -13.24
C ILE A 227 -5.00 -12.22 -13.50
N ARG A 228 -5.10 -12.80 -14.70
CA ARG A 228 -4.39 -14.04 -15.02
C ARG A 228 -2.90 -13.82 -15.23
N ASN A 229 -2.52 -12.66 -15.76
CA ASN A 229 -1.15 -12.38 -16.13
C ASN A 229 -0.36 -11.63 -15.04
N THR A 230 -0.97 -11.38 -13.88
CA THR A 230 -0.29 -10.87 -12.68
C THR A 230 0.21 -12.02 -11.80
N ASN A 231 1.46 -11.90 -11.35
CA ASN A 231 1.94 -12.57 -10.15
C ASN A 231 2.18 -11.54 -9.06
N MET A 232 1.60 -11.77 -7.87
CA MET A 232 1.89 -10.98 -6.68
C MET A 232 2.32 -11.90 -5.54
N ARG A 233 3.21 -11.41 -4.69
CA ARG A 233 3.59 -12.05 -3.44
C ARG A 233 3.67 -10.99 -2.36
N LEU A 234 2.85 -11.15 -1.33
CA LEU A 234 2.90 -10.41 -0.08
C LEU A 234 3.50 -11.32 0.99
N SER A 235 4.52 -10.85 1.69
CA SER A 235 5.18 -11.56 2.80
C SER A 235 5.20 -10.65 4.02
N ILE A 236 4.36 -10.95 5.01
CA ILE A 236 4.33 -10.25 6.29
C ILE A 236 5.19 -11.07 7.27
N TYR A 237 6.21 -10.44 7.84
CA TYR A 237 7.16 -11.08 8.77
C TYR A 237 7.11 -10.47 10.18
N ARG A 238 6.35 -9.39 10.35
CA ARG A 238 6.00 -8.84 11.67
C ARG A 238 4.53 -8.45 11.64
N ILE A 239 3.80 -8.96 12.60
CA ILE A 239 2.37 -8.74 12.82
C ILE A 239 2.16 -8.67 14.33
N SER A 240 1.36 -7.73 14.80
CA SER A 240 1.02 -7.64 16.21
C SER A 240 0.07 -8.73 16.65
N GLU A 241 0.09 -9.06 17.94
CA GLU A 241 -0.73 -10.13 18.53
C GLU A 241 -2.23 -9.89 18.28
N GLU A 242 -2.70 -8.65 18.36
CA GLU A 242 -4.10 -8.30 18.12
C GLU A 242 -4.52 -8.54 16.65
N PHE A 243 -3.59 -8.37 15.70
CA PHE A 243 -3.86 -8.61 14.27
C PHE A 243 -3.76 -10.10 13.91
N THR A 244 -3.12 -10.93 14.73
CA THR A 244 -3.05 -12.39 14.48
C THR A 244 -4.42 -13.06 14.48
N GLY A 245 -5.35 -12.62 15.34
CA GLY A 245 -6.72 -13.15 15.37
C GLY A 245 -7.51 -12.83 14.09
N PHE A 246 -7.36 -11.62 13.56
CA PHE A 246 -7.92 -11.22 12.27
C PHE A 246 -7.29 -12.01 11.11
N ALA A 247 -5.95 -12.04 11.07
CA ALA A 247 -5.21 -12.75 10.03
C ALA A 247 -5.52 -14.25 10.00
N GLY A 248 -5.67 -14.87 11.18
CA GLY A 248 -6.11 -16.24 11.32
C GLY A 248 -7.48 -16.47 10.69
N ARG A 249 -8.49 -15.68 11.04
CA ARG A 249 -9.84 -15.83 10.46
C ARG A 249 -9.88 -15.61 8.94
N LEU A 250 -9.06 -14.71 8.43
CA LEU A 250 -8.99 -14.43 6.99
C LEU A 250 -8.29 -15.56 6.20
N LEU A 251 -7.22 -16.12 6.76
CA LEU A 251 -6.26 -16.94 6.00
C LEU A 251 -6.26 -18.41 6.39
N ILE A 252 -6.93 -18.80 7.48
CA ILE A 252 -7.00 -20.18 7.98
C ILE A 252 -8.40 -20.75 7.66
N PRO A 253 -8.50 -21.99 7.17
CA PRO A 253 -9.78 -22.64 6.89
C PRO A 253 -10.68 -22.71 8.13
N ASN A 254 -12.00 -22.59 7.95
CA ASN A 254 -12.99 -22.56 9.03
C ASN A 254 -12.92 -23.76 9.99
N ASP A 255 -12.54 -24.93 9.49
CA ASP A 255 -12.37 -26.18 10.24
C ASP A 255 -11.12 -26.19 11.15
N VAL A 256 -10.13 -25.34 10.85
CA VAL A 256 -8.88 -25.20 11.65
C VAL A 256 -8.98 -24.04 12.65
N ILE A 257 -9.91 -23.10 12.46
CA ILE A 257 -10.16 -21.96 13.37
C ILE A 257 -10.48 -22.44 14.80
N ALA A 258 -11.18 -23.57 14.96
CA ALA A 258 -11.51 -24.11 16.29
C ALA A 258 -10.27 -24.52 17.10
N PHE A 259 -9.17 -24.92 16.44
CA PHE A 259 -7.89 -25.23 17.09
C PHE A 259 -7.08 -23.97 17.40
N ALA A 260 -7.21 -22.92 16.57
CA ALA A 260 -6.50 -21.65 16.72
C ALA A 260 -7.13 -20.68 17.72
N VAL A 261 -8.45 -20.73 17.91
CA VAL A 261 -9.16 -19.91 18.90
C VAL A 261 -9.01 -20.48 20.33
N ASN A 262 -8.81 -21.79 20.46
CA ASN A 262 -8.62 -22.46 21.76
C ASN A 262 -7.16 -22.51 22.23
N ASN A 263 -6.18 -22.20 21.36
CA ASN A 263 -4.76 -22.22 21.70
C ASN A 263 -4.12 -20.88 21.33
N THR A 264 -3.29 -20.35 22.22
CA THR A 264 -2.48 -19.13 22.08
C THR A 264 -1.45 -19.26 20.95
N LEU A 265 -1.89 -19.35 19.70
CA LEU A 265 -1.02 -19.54 18.54
C LEU A 265 -0.40 -18.20 18.13
N GLU A 266 0.93 -18.13 18.17
CA GLU A 266 1.66 -17.00 17.58
C GLU A 266 1.73 -17.19 16.06
N ILE A 267 1.39 -16.15 15.29
CA ILE A 267 1.51 -16.12 13.83
C ILE A 267 2.74 -15.28 13.47
N PRO A 268 3.96 -15.87 13.37
CA PRO A 268 5.17 -15.11 13.06
C PRO A 268 5.23 -14.61 11.61
N ALA A 269 4.59 -15.31 10.66
CA ALA A 269 4.67 -14.93 9.25
C ALA A 269 3.45 -15.37 8.44
N ILE A 270 3.07 -14.52 7.49
CA ILE A 270 2.01 -14.75 6.53
C ILE A 270 2.57 -14.54 5.13
N GLN A 271 2.26 -15.47 4.23
CA GLN A 271 2.54 -15.35 2.81
C GLN A 271 1.24 -15.47 2.02
N VAL A 272 1.01 -14.52 1.12
CA VAL A 272 -0.12 -14.54 0.18
C VAL A 272 0.44 -14.36 -1.22
N GLU A 273 0.13 -15.29 -2.11
CA GLU A 273 0.56 -15.28 -3.51
C GLU A 273 -0.65 -15.26 -4.44
N LEU A 274 -0.66 -14.35 -5.41
CA LEU A 274 -1.53 -14.41 -6.59
C LEU A 274 -0.74 -15.00 -7.74
N LYS A 275 -1.24 -16.07 -8.35
CA LYS A 275 -0.65 -16.69 -9.54
C LYS A 275 -1.73 -17.23 -10.46
N GLY A 276 -1.77 -16.74 -11.70
CA GLY A 276 -2.75 -17.22 -12.68
C GLY A 276 -4.20 -16.96 -12.30
N GLY A 277 -4.47 -15.86 -11.57
CA GLY A 277 -5.80 -15.52 -11.05
C GLY A 277 -6.26 -16.28 -9.81
N LEU A 278 -5.38 -17.09 -9.22
CA LEU A 278 -5.64 -17.87 -8.01
C LEU A 278 -4.78 -17.38 -6.85
N ILE A 279 -5.37 -17.34 -5.66
CA ILE A 279 -4.73 -16.98 -4.41
C ILE A 279 -4.26 -18.24 -3.68
N TYR A 280 -3.03 -18.20 -3.20
CA TYR A 280 -2.40 -19.21 -2.36
C TYR A 280 -1.97 -18.53 -1.07
N THR A 281 -2.32 -19.10 0.07
CA THR A 281 -1.95 -18.55 1.37
C THR A 281 -1.13 -19.58 2.14
N SER A 282 -0.14 -19.09 2.87
CA SER A 282 0.65 -19.86 3.81
C SER A 282 0.80 -19.05 5.09
N VAL A 283 0.45 -19.67 6.22
CA VAL A 283 0.52 -19.07 7.54
C VAL A 283 1.46 -19.93 8.38
N LYS A 284 2.61 -19.38 8.77
CA LYS A 284 3.49 -20.04 9.74
C LYS A 284 2.91 -19.87 11.12
N VAL A 285 2.92 -20.93 11.90
CA VAL A 285 2.34 -20.97 13.24
C VAL A 285 3.38 -21.46 14.23
N LYS A 286 3.56 -20.74 15.34
CA LYS A 286 4.44 -21.15 16.44
C LYS A 286 3.61 -21.43 17.69
N ARG A 287 3.88 -22.54 18.36
CA ARG A 287 3.29 -22.83 19.69
C ARG A 287 4.15 -22.21 20.79
N PRO A 288 3.57 -21.55 21.81
CA PRO A 288 4.32 -21.09 22.96
C PRO A 288 4.92 -22.29 23.71
N SER A 289 6.20 -22.21 24.04
CA SER A 289 7.04 -23.32 24.48
C SER A 289 6.83 -23.78 25.94
N LEU A 290 5.72 -23.40 26.59
CA LEU A 290 5.46 -23.69 28.01
C LEU A 290 4.68 -24.99 28.27
N LEU A 291 4.30 -25.74 27.23
CA LEU A 291 3.70 -27.06 27.35
C LEU A 291 4.61 -28.15 26.76
N SER A 292 5.81 -28.30 27.32
CA SER A 292 6.60 -29.53 27.13
C SER A 292 6.08 -30.61 28.09
N LEU A 293 4.94 -31.21 27.76
CA LEU A 293 4.58 -32.50 28.34
C LEU A 293 4.70 -33.56 27.24
N SER A 294 5.67 -34.45 27.46
CA SER A 294 5.89 -35.72 26.80
C SER A 294 4.64 -36.29 26.14
N LEU A 295 4.61 -36.40 24.81
CA LEU A 295 4.13 -37.57 24.06
C LEU A 295 4.27 -37.31 22.55
N VAL A 296 5.20 -38.05 21.92
CA VAL A 296 5.03 -38.71 20.60
C VAL A 296 4.21 -37.94 19.55
N VAL A 297 4.69 -36.80 19.05
CA VAL A 297 4.32 -36.31 17.70
C VAL A 297 5.55 -35.63 17.10
N ARG A 298 6.02 -36.14 15.96
CA ARG A 298 7.11 -35.54 15.16
C ARG A 298 6.64 -34.18 14.60
N PRO A 299 7.54 -33.20 14.38
CA PRO A 299 7.17 -31.90 13.83
C PRO A 299 6.84 -32.10 12.35
N SER A 300 5.57 -32.18 12.00
CA SER A 300 5.14 -32.14 10.61
C SER A 300 4.08 -31.06 10.47
N GLU A 301 4.56 -29.94 9.92
CA GLU A 301 3.84 -28.79 9.37
C GLU A 301 3.36 -27.74 10.39
N GLU A 302 4.32 -26.90 10.84
CA GLU A 302 4.08 -25.59 11.47
C GLU A 302 3.59 -24.53 10.45
N GLU A 303 2.92 -24.96 9.38
CA GLU A 303 2.50 -24.14 8.26
C GLU A 303 1.10 -24.56 7.80
N ILE A 304 0.14 -23.63 7.87
CA ILE A 304 -1.21 -23.83 7.35
C ILE A 304 -1.24 -23.27 5.94
N ARG A 305 -1.53 -24.12 4.95
CA ARG A 305 -1.57 -23.75 3.53
C ARG A 305 -2.99 -23.84 2.99
N GLN A 306 -3.44 -22.80 2.29
CA GLN A 306 -4.60 -22.88 1.41
C GLN A 306 -4.16 -22.69 -0.03
N GLU A 307 -4.63 -23.57 -0.91
CA GLU A 307 -4.32 -23.51 -2.32
C GLU A 307 -5.55 -23.14 -3.13
N ARG A 308 -5.34 -22.33 -4.18
CA ARG A 308 -6.30 -22.10 -5.27
C ARG A 308 -7.62 -21.46 -4.86
N ILE A 309 -7.58 -20.45 -3.99
CA ILE A 309 -8.75 -19.63 -3.70
C ILE A 309 -8.99 -18.69 -4.89
N PRO A 310 -10.16 -18.66 -5.53
CA PRO A 310 -10.48 -17.65 -6.53
C PRO A 310 -10.32 -16.24 -5.95
N LEU A 311 -9.67 -15.31 -6.67
CA LEU A 311 -9.43 -13.95 -6.16
C LEU A 311 -10.70 -13.25 -5.69
N ALA A 312 -11.81 -13.37 -6.44
CA ALA A 312 -13.09 -12.77 -6.06
C ALA A 312 -13.60 -13.30 -4.71
N GLU A 313 -13.49 -14.60 -4.48
CA GLU A 313 -13.88 -15.22 -3.21
C GLU A 313 -12.98 -14.76 -2.06
N PHE A 314 -11.67 -14.69 -2.28
CA PHE A 314 -10.72 -14.17 -1.30
C PHE A 314 -11.02 -12.71 -0.92
N LEU A 315 -11.32 -11.85 -1.90
CA LEU A 315 -11.65 -10.43 -1.66
C LEU A 315 -12.97 -10.25 -0.91
N GLU A 316 -14.00 -11.05 -1.23
CA GLU A 316 -15.27 -11.03 -0.49
C GLU A 316 -15.06 -11.47 0.97
N ARG A 317 -14.31 -12.55 1.21
CA ARG A 317 -13.95 -12.98 2.58
C ARG A 317 -13.18 -11.87 3.32
N ALA A 318 -12.20 -11.25 2.68
CA ALA A 318 -11.44 -10.14 3.25
C ALA A 318 -12.33 -8.97 3.66
N ARG A 319 -13.28 -8.60 2.81
CA ARG A 319 -14.26 -7.54 3.08
C ARG A 319 -15.20 -7.88 4.24
N THR A 320 -15.71 -9.11 4.28
CA THR A 320 -16.61 -9.56 5.35
C THR A 320 -15.89 -9.56 6.70
N GLU A 321 -14.70 -10.16 6.76
CA GLU A 321 -13.92 -10.24 8.00
C GLU A 321 -13.42 -8.87 8.46
N SER A 322 -13.02 -7.96 7.55
CA SER A 322 -12.63 -6.60 7.94
C SER A 322 -13.79 -5.83 8.57
N THR A 323 -14.99 -6.01 8.03
CA THR A 323 -16.21 -5.37 8.56
C THR A 323 -16.61 -5.97 9.90
N ARG A 324 -16.48 -7.29 10.06
CA ARG A 324 -16.75 -7.99 11.31
C ARG A 324 -15.79 -7.56 12.41
N PHE A 325 -14.48 -7.53 12.11
CA PHE A 325 -13.45 -7.09 13.05
C PHE A 325 -13.71 -5.66 13.55
N ALA A 326 -14.07 -4.73 12.65
CA ALA A 326 -14.44 -3.37 13.03
C ALA A 326 -15.67 -3.30 13.95
N ARG A 327 -16.64 -4.22 13.81
CA ARG A 327 -17.86 -4.27 14.65
C ARG A 327 -17.65 -4.96 16.00
N GLU A 328 -16.96 -6.09 16.03
CA GLU A 328 -16.65 -6.82 17.26
C GLU A 328 -15.82 -5.96 18.20
N ALA A 329 -14.88 -5.19 17.63
CA ALA A 329 -14.06 -4.31 18.41
C ALA A 329 -14.78 -3.01 18.84
N GLY A 330 -15.95 -2.68 18.26
CA GLY A 330 -16.80 -1.56 18.68
C GLY A 330 -17.98 -1.94 19.60
N SER A 331 -18.20 -3.23 19.88
CA SER A 331 -19.34 -3.75 20.68
C SER A 331 -18.94 -4.24 22.08
N GLY A 332 -17.70 -4.01 22.50
CA GLY A 332 -17.23 -4.27 23.87
C GLY A 332 -17.79 -3.30 24.94
N GLN A 333 -18.66 -2.37 24.54
CA GLN A 333 -19.42 -1.49 25.41
C GLN A 333 -20.92 -1.70 25.22
N GLU A 334 -21.48 -2.74 25.84
CA GLU A 334 -22.84 -2.74 26.38
C GLU A 334 -22.89 -3.53 27.69
#